data_AF-A0A5X5CQX3-F1
#
_entry.id   AF-A0A5X5CQX3-F1
#
_cell.length_a   1.000
_cell.length_b   1.000
_cell.length_c   1.000
_cell.angle_alpha   90.00
_cell.angle_beta   90.00
_cell.angle_gamma   90.00
#
_symmetry.space_group_name_H-M   'P 1'
#
loop_
_entity.id
_entity.type
_entity.pdbx_description
1 polymer ?
#
loop_
_entity_poly.entity_id
_entity_poly.type
_entity_poly.pdbx_seq_one_letter_code
_entity_poly.pdbx_strand_id
1 'polypeptide(L)'
;MPQQTIDLAYAARLPPKEAVAYFRAKGYNITWNWYEQLADAHARAFTVAKATRMDVLTTIREEVERAVSEGITREEFTRTLAPRLQKLGWWGKQIIVDADGNAKVIELGSPRRLATIYNVNTRTAYGAGRYAQMMNTADLYPYWQYVAVMDGRTRPEHARLHNMVFRYDDIFWQTHYPPNGWNCRCRVRALSAARMKELGLQVSYGASFMNTREVDAGTDESTGEIFRTSSTTFDNGRVKMTPDVGWSYNPGSAAFGTDQALIRKLVEIRDAQLREQVVQTLNNSRERQLAFSLWLKRLAGSRQTGHEIRALGFMTESVAEAVHQRTGNMPARLLVMNGKSLATTADAALKPEDLQHLPSLMAKPQAVLWDRENHQLLYVVATRDGMARIVVRTSQTVGRQNDRADVLVSISRVSAQSLETAIADRMIDVLEGHVEVNK
;
A
#
# COMPACT_ATOMS: atom_id res chain seq x y z
N MET A 1 10.51 -17.00 -40.92
CA MET A 1 9.31 -16.84 -40.06
C MET A 1 8.77 -15.44 -40.30
N PRO A 2 7.46 -15.26 -40.58
CA PRO A 2 6.92 -13.94 -40.80
C PRO A 2 7.04 -13.10 -39.53
N GLN A 3 7.56 -11.88 -39.69
CA GLN A 3 7.79 -10.92 -38.62
C GLN A 3 6.43 -10.51 -38.05
N GLN A 4 6.08 -10.97 -36.85
CA GLN A 4 4.86 -10.53 -36.16
C GLN A 4 4.96 -9.02 -35.95
N THR A 5 4.22 -8.26 -36.75
CA THR A 5 3.99 -6.84 -36.53
C THR A 5 3.24 -6.69 -35.21
N ILE A 6 3.93 -6.22 -34.17
CA ILE A 6 3.33 -5.87 -32.89
C ILE A 6 2.29 -4.78 -33.16
N ASP A 7 1.01 -5.09 -32.97
CA ASP A 7 -0.06 -4.10 -33.06
C ASP A 7 0.04 -3.14 -31.87
N LEU A 8 0.73 -2.03 -32.08
CA LEU A 8 0.91 -0.98 -31.08
C LEU A 8 -0.42 -0.31 -30.69
N ALA A 9 -1.45 -0.36 -31.56
CA ALA A 9 -2.78 0.14 -31.24
C ALA A 9 -3.52 -0.80 -30.28
N TYR A 10 -3.34 -2.12 -30.43
CA TYR A 10 -3.80 -3.10 -29.45
C TYR A 10 -3.05 -2.97 -28.12
N ALA A 11 -1.72 -2.84 -28.16
CA ALA A 11 -0.90 -2.65 -26.95
C ALA A 11 -1.22 -1.34 -26.19
N ALA A 12 -1.56 -0.26 -26.90
CA ALA A 12 -1.99 1.00 -26.31
C ALA A 12 -3.39 0.95 -25.68
N ARG A 13 -4.23 -0.04 -26.05
CA ARG A 13 -5.57 -0.28 -25.48
C ARG A 13 -5.55 -1.24 -24.29
N LEU A 14 -4.41 -1.89 -24.00
CA LEU A 14 -4.29 -2.76 -22.84
C LEU A 14 -4.30 -1.92 -21.56
N PRO A 15 -5.06 -2.32 -20.52
CA PRO A 15 -5.06 -1.62 -19.26
C PRO A 15 -3.64 -1.54 -18.67
N PRO A 16 -3.25 -0.40 -18.07
CA PRO A 16 -1.98 -0.24 -17.38
C PRO A 16 -2.00 -1.11 -16.11
N LYS A 17 -1.61 -2.39 -16.23
CA LYS A 17 -1.83 -3.44 -15.21
C LYS A 17 -1.43 -2.99 -13.81
N GLU A 18 -0.26 -2.35 -13.66
CA GLU A 18 0.24 -1.89 -12.36
C GLU A 18 -0.51 -0.66 -11.82
N ALA A 19 -1.03 0.21 -12.68
CA ALA A 19 -1.86 1.35 -12.26
C ALA A 19 -3.28 0.91 -11.87
N VAL A 20 -3.84 -0.07 -12.58
CA VAL A 20 -5.12 -0.70 -12.23
C VAL A 20 -5.00 -1.47 -10.92
N ALA A 21 -3.93 -2.26 -10.77
CA ALA A 21 -3.58 -2.95 -9.53
C ALA A 21 -3.49 -1.99 -8.34
N TYR A 22 -2.79 -0.86 -8.52
CA TYR A 22 -2.73 0.20 -7.51
C TYR A 22 -4.10 0.72 -7.11
N PHE A 23 -4.94 1.08 -8.08
CA PHE A 23 -6.25 1.64 -7.78
C PHE A 23 -7.17 0.63 -7.08
N ARG A 24 -7.16 -0.63 -7.53
CA ARG A 24 -7.95 -1.72 -6.93
C ARG A 24 -7.50 -2.07 -5.51
N ALA A 25 -6.19 -1.96 -5.23
CA ALA A 25 -5.64 -2.17 -3.90
C ALA A 25 -6.08 -1.10 -2.88
N LYS A 26 -6.56 0.08 -3.32
CA LYS A 26 -7.13 1.07 -2.40
C LYS A 26 -8.47 0.59 -1.86
N GLY A 27 -8.60 0.45 -0.54
CA GLY A 27 -9.86 0.17 0.15
C GLY A 27 -10.85 1.35 0.08
N TYR A 28 -11.99 1.24 0.75
CA TYR A 28 -12.94 2.36 0.95
C TYR A 28 -12.65 3.04 2.29
N ASN A 29 -12.70 4.38 2.35
CA ASN A 29 -12.81 5.14 3.61
C ASN A 29 -13.77 6.33 3.41
N ILE A 30 -14.59 6.62 4.41
CA ILE A 30 -15.54 7.75 4.40
C ILE A 30 -14.97 8.86 5.29
N THR A 31 -14.70 10.06 4.74
CA THR A 31 -14.28 11.22 5.55
C THR A 31 -14.93 12.52 5.10
N TRP A 32 -15.02 13.49 6.01
CA TRP A 32 -15.70 14.77 5.80
C TRP A 32 -14.79 15.76 5.08
N ASN A 33 -13.52 15.85 5.48
CA ASN A 33 -12.48 16.63 4.81
C ASN A 33 -11.32 15.77 4.29
N TRP A 34 -10.50 16.34 3.40
CA TRP A 34 -9.33 15.64 2.85
C TRP A 34 -8.15 15.59 3.85
N TYR A 35 -7.98 16.61 4.70
CA TYR A 35 -6.89 16.69 5.67
C TYR A 35 -7.16 15.95 6.99
N GLU A 36 -8.40 15.50 7.22
CA GLU A 36 -8.74 14.49 8.26
C GLU A 36 -8.03 13.15 8.01
N GLN A 37 -7.38 13.00 6.85
CA GLN A 37 -6.53 11.89 6.48
C GLN A 37 -5.09 12.36 6.29
N LEU A 38 -4.18 11.75 7.06
CA LEU A 38 -2.74 11.85 6.82
C LEU A 38 -2.42 11.41 5.38
N ALA A 39 -1.35 11.96 4.79
CA ALA A 39 -0.86 11.66 3.42
C ALA A 39 -0.87 10.15 3.06
N ASP A 40 -0.51 9.38 4.08
CA ASP A 40 -0.51 7.95 4.17
C ASP A 40 -1.87 7.26 3.96
N ALA A 41 -2.98 7.82 4.45
CA ALA A 41 -4.32 7.28 4.29
C ALA A 41 -4.92 7.52 2.88
N HIS A 42 -4.56 8.64 2.22
CA HIS A 42 -4.93 8.89 0.80
C HIS A 42 -4.27 7.93 -0.18
N ALA A 43 -3.09 7.42 0.18
CA ALA A 43 -2.42 6.36 -0.58
C ALA A 43 -3.14 5.01 -0.48
N ARG A 44 -3.96 4.80 0.57
CA ARG A 44 -4.44 3.48 1.04
C ARG A 44 -5.95 3.27 0.89
N ALA A 45 -6.75 4.34 0.89
CA ALA A 45 -8.19 4.25 0.70
C ALA A 45 -8.73 5.33 -0.25
N PHE A 46 -9.70 4.96 -1.07
CA PHE A 46 -10.41 5.90 -1.93
C PHE A 46 -11.38 6.71 -1.10
N THR A 47 -11.15 8.02 -1.02
CA THR A 47 -11.99 8.95 -0.29
C THR A 47 -12.30 10.18 -1.13
N VAL A 48 -13.48 10.74 -0.90
CA VAL A 48 -13.88 12.01 -1.49
C VAL A 48 -14.48 12.83 -0.35
N ALA A 49 -13.90 14.00 -0.09
CA ALA A 49 -14.40 14.88 0.98
C ALA A 49 -15.92 15.07 0.85
N LYS A 50 -16.67 15.15 1.94
CA LYS A 50 -18.13 15.35 1.93
C LYS A 50 -18.94 14.31 1.13
N ALA A 51 -18.35 13.17 0.76
CA ALA A 51 -19.07 12.00 0.24
C ALA A 51 -19.25 11.01 1.39
N THR A 52 -20.14 11.33 2.32
CA THR A 52 -20.39 10.54 3.53
C THR A 52 -21.26 9.31 3.30
N ARG A 53 -21.98 9.28 2.17
CA ARG A 53 -22.81 8.14 1.78
C ARG A 53 -22.02 7.14 0.94
N MET A 54 -22.16 5.87 1.30
CA MET A 54 -21.45 4.76 0.65
C MET A 54 -21.79 4.64 -0.84
N ASP A 55 -23.03 4.91 -1.24
CA ASP A 55 -23.46 4.86 -2.65
C ASP A 55 -22.78 5.94 -3.50
N VAL A 56 -22.63 7.16 -2.98
CA VAL A 56 -21.87 8.24 -3.62
C VAL A 56 -20.40 7.85 -3.75
N LEU A 57 -19.78 7.39 -2.65
CA LEU A 57 -18.37 7.00 -2.66
C LEU A 57 -18.10 5.86 -3.65
N THR A 58 -18.96 4.84 -3.66
CA THR A 58 -18.86 3.68 -4.57
C THR A 58 -19.01 4.12 -6.03
N THR A 59 -20.01 4.95 -6.32
CA THR A 59 -20.25 5.51 -7.66
C THR A 59 -19.02 6.25 -8.20
N ILE A 60 -18.36 7.08 -7.36
CA ILE A 60 -17.16 7.79 -7.78
C ILE A 60 -15.99 6.80 -7.95
N ARG A 61 -15.82 5.85 -7.02
CA ARG A 61 -14.72 4.87 -7.09
C ARG A 61 -14.78 4.02 -8.36
N GLU A 62 -15.95 3.49 -8.70
CA GLU A 62 -16.18 2.71 -9.92
C GLU A 62 -15.79 3.50 -11.18
N GLU A 63 -16.18 4.77 -11.23
CA GLU A 63 -15.87 5.61 -12.38
C GLU A 63 -14.36 5.91 -12.47
N VAL A 64 -13.69 6.08 -11.34
CA VAL A 64 -12.24 6.28 -11.31
C VAL A 64 -11.52 4.99 -11.68
N GLU A 65 -12.02 3.82 -11.26
CA GLU A 65 -11.49 2.53 -11.73
C GLU A 65 -11.57 2.46 -13.24
N ARG A 66 -12.73 2.79 -13.81
CA ARG A 66 -12.94 2.82 -15.26
C ARG A 66 -11.98 3.79 -15.96
N ALA A 67 -11.76 4.96 -15.38
CA ALA A 67 -10.80 5.92 -15.93
C ALA A 67 -9.36 5.41 -15.94
N VAL A 68 -8.97 4.59 -14.98
CA VAL A 68 -7.63 3.99 -14.90
C VAL A 68 -7.53 2.73 -15.77
N SER A 69 -8.56 1.89 -15.83
CA SER A 69 -8.54 0.61 -16.53
C SER A 69 -8.78 0.74 -18.04
N GLU A 70 -9.73 1.58 -18.43
CA GLU A 70 -10.12 1.79 -19.84
C GLU A 70 -9.47 3.04 -20.44
N GLY A 71 -8.86 3.90 -19.62
CA GLY A 71 -8.19 5.11 -20.09
C GLY A 71 -9.14 6.21 -20.57
N ILE A 72 -10.37 6.26 -20.04
CA ILE A 72 -11.37 7.24 -20.48
C ILE A 72 -10.92 8.68 -20.22
N THR A 73 -11.38 9.62 -21.05
CA THR A 73 -11.03 11.05 -20.92
C THR A 73 -11.71 11.71 -19.73
N ARG A 74 -11.20 12.86 -19.29
CA ARG A 74 -11.82 13.66 -18.21
C ARG A 74 -13.23 14.12 -18.60
N GLU A 75 -13.41 14.48 -19.86
CA GLU A 75 -14.68 14.93 -20.42
C GLU A 75 -15.71 13.80 -20.36
N GLU A 76 -15.30 12.59 -20.75
CA GLU A 76 -16.13 11.39 -20.62
C GLU A 76 -16.44 11.04 -19.17
N PHE A 77 -15.43 11.00 -18.29
CA PHE A 77 -15.60 10.78 -16.85
C PHE A 77 -16.63 11.74 -16.24
N THR A 78 -16.58 13.02 -16.62
CA THR A 78 -17.52 14.04 -16.13
C THR A 78 -18.92 13.80 -16.68
N ARG A 79 -19.05 13.49 -17.98
CA ARG A 79 -20.31 13.25 -18.67
C ARG A 79 -21.08 12.06 -18.09
N THR A 80 -20.38 11.00 -17.69
CA THR A 80 -21.00 9.79 -17.12
C THR A 80 -21.28 9.91 -15.63
N LEU A 81 -20.35 10.50 -14.87
CA LEU A 81 -20.46 10.56 -13.41
C LEU A 81 -21.41 11.65 -12.91
N ALA A 82 -21.42 12.84 -13.53
CA ALA A 82 -22.26 13.95 -13.09
C ALA A 82 -23.75 13.58 -12.95
N PRO A 83 -24.43 12.98 -13.95
CA PRO A 83 -25.85 12.63 -13.81
C PRO A 83 -26.10 11.55 -12.76
N ARG A 84 -25.16 10.62 -12.53
CA ARG A 84 -25.26 9.61 -11.47
C ARG A 84 -25.23 10.26 -10.09
N LEU A 85 -24.29 11.19 -9.87
CA LEU A 85 -24.16 11.92 -8.60
C LEU A 85 -25.33 12.88 -8.36
N GLN A 86 -25.88 13.50 -9.41
CA GLN A 86 -27.10 14.29 -9.32
C GLN A 86 -28.29 13.46 -8.85
N LYS A 87 -28.50 12.26 -9.40
CA LYS A 87 -29.55 11.33 -8.96
C LYS A 87 -29.38 10.90 -7.50
N LEU A 88 -28.14 10.78 -7.03
CA LEU A 88 -27.83 10.47 -5.63
C LEU A 88 -27.97 11.69 -4.70
N GLY A 89 -28.29 12.87 -5.21
CA GLY A 89 -28.41 14.11 -4.43
C GLY A 89 -27.05 14.74 -4.05
N TRP A 90 -25.94 14.29 -4.65
CA TRP A 90 -24.60 14.81 -4.41
C TRP A 90 -24.15 15.79 -5.49
N TRP A 91 -24.83 16.94 -5.61
CA TRP A 91 -24.50 17.94 -6.64
C TRP A 91 -24.85 19.36 -6.20
N GLY A 92 -24.05 20.32 -6.66
CA GLY A 92 -24.28 21.75 -6.44
C GLY A 92 -24.01 22.21 -5.01
N LYS A 93 -24.55 23.39 -4.68
CA LYS A 93 -24.47 23.97 -3.34
C LYS A 93 -25.66 23.50 -2.50
N GLN A 94 -25.40 23.07 -1.27
CA GLN A 94 -26.41 22.71 -0.29
C GLN A 94 -26.18 23.46 1.01
N ILE A 95 -27.26 23.75 1.72
CA ILE A 95 -27.19 24.31 3.07
C ILE A 95 -27.21 23.15 4.04
N ILE A 96 -26.18 23.05 4.87
CA ILE A 96 -26.13 22.12 6.00
C ILE A 96 -26.18 22.94 7.28
N VAL A 97 -26.98 22.48 8.23
CA VAL A 97 -27.03 23.05 9.57
C VAL A 97 -26.15 22.19 10.46
N ASP A 98 -25.18 22.81 11.14
CA ASP A 98 -24.35 22.10 12.11
C ASP A 98 -25.09 21.80 13.43
N ALA A 99 -24.45 21.05 14.33
CA ALA A 99 -25.04 20.65 15.61
C ALA A 99 -25.42 21.85 16.50
N ASP A 100 -24.79 23.00 16.26
CA ASP A 100 -25.02 24.26 16.99
C ASP A 100 -26.09 25.15 16.34
N GLY A 101 -26.74 24.67 15.26
CA GLY A 101 -27.81 25.37 14.57
C GLY A 101 -27.35 26.40 13.52
N ASN A 102 -26.06 26.47 13.20
CA ASN A 102 -25.55 27.39 12.19
C ASN A 102 -25.68 26.80 10.78
N ALA A 103 -26.27 27.58 9.87
CA ALA A 103 -26.40 27.20 8.47
C ALA A 103 -25.12 27.55 7.68
N LYS A 104 -24.49 26.53 7.07
CA LYS A 104 -23.34 26.66 6.18
C LYS A 104 -23.68 26.20 4.77
N VAL A 105 -23.29 26.99 3.77
CA VAL A 105 -23.37 26.59 2.35
C VAL A 105 -22.15 25.74 2.01
N ILE A 106 -22.36 24.48 1.64
CA ILE A 106 -21.32 23.58 1.15
C ILE A 106 -21.50 23.27 -0.33
N GLU A 107 -20.40 23.11 -1.06
CA GLU A 107 -20.42 22.60 -2.43
C GLU A 107 -20.12 21.09 -2.41
N LEU A 108 -21.09 20.29 -2.91
CA LEU A 108 -20.94 18.86 -3.11
C LEU A 108 -20.27 18.59 -4.47
N GLY A 109 -20.99 18.00 -5.43
CA GLY A 109 -20.48 17.78 -6.77
C GLY A 109 -20.47 19.04 -7.64
N SER A 110 -19.41 19.24 -8.42
CA SER A 110 -19.34 20.22 -9.50
C SER A 110 -18.38 19.77 -10.60
N PRO A 111 -18.46 20.30 -11.83
CA PRO A 111 -17.54 19.92 -12.91
C PRO A 111 -16.07 20.15 -12.55
N ARG A 112 -15.77 21.25 -11.85
CA ARG A 112 -14.43 21.56 -11.34
C ARG A 112 -13.96 20.49 -10.35
N ARG A 113 -14.84 20.07 -9.45
CA ARG A 113 -14.51 19.02 -8.47
C ARG A 113 -14.27 17.67 -9.12
N LEU A 114 -15.11 17.28 -10.09
CA LEU A 114 -14.92 16.05 -10.85
C LEU A 114 -13.60 16.06 -11.63
N ALA A 115 -13.23 17.21 -12.21
CA ALA A 115 -11.93 17.37 -12.86
C ALA A 115 -10.75 17.13 -11.90
N THR A 116 -10.84 17.63 -10.66
CA THR A 116 -9.82 17.37 -9.63
C THR A 116 -9.78 15.89 -9.24
N ILE A 117 -10.94 15.27 -9.00
CA ILE A 117 -11.04 13.84 -8.65
C ILE A 117 -10.39 12.97 -9.74
N TYR A 118 -10.75 13.21 -11.00
CA TYR A 118 -10.16 12.53 -12.15
C TYR A 118 -8.65 12.73 -12.20
N ASN A 119 -8.19 13.99 -12.23
CA ASN A 119 -6.78 14.33 -12.42
C ASN A 119 -5.89 13.76 -11.31
N VAL A 120 -6.33 13.87 -10.06
CA VAL A 120 -5.57 13.40 -8.90
C VAL A 120 -5.48 11.88 -8.92
N ASN A 121 -6.62 11.19 -8.97
CA ASN A 121 -6.61 9.73 -8.83
C ASN A 121 -5.92 9.04 -10.01
N THR A 122 -6.19 9.48 -11.24
CA THR A 122 -5.53 8.89 -12.42
C THR A 122 -4.02 9.10 -12.38
N ARG A 123 -3.54 10.32 -12.07
CA ARG A 123 -2.09 10.60 -12.03
C ARG A 123 -1.38 9.87 -10.91
N THR A 124 -2.00 9.77 -9.74
CA THR A 124 -1.45 8.96 -8.64
C THR A 124 -1.36 7.49 -9.04
N ALA A 125 -2.41 6.94 -9.68
CA ALA A 125 -2.40 5.55 -10.15
C ALA A 125 -1.33 5.27 -11.21
N TYR A 126 -1.23 6.13 -12.23
CA TYR A 126 -0.18 6.02 -13.23
C TYR A 126 1.22 6.22 -12.63
N GLY A 127 1.36 7.10 -11.64
CA GLY A 127 2.62 7.31 -10.90
C GLY A 127 3.07 6.05 -10.15
N ALA A 128 2.15 5.39 -9.46
CA ALA A 128 2.41 4.15 -8.73
C ALA A 128 2.69 2.97 -9.67
N GLY A 129 1.94 2.84 -10.77
CA GLY A 129 2.22 1.82 -11.78
C GLY A 129 3.62 1.97 -12.39
N ARG A 130 4.02 3.21 -12.70
CA ARG A 130 5.38 3.50 -13.18
C ARG A 130 6.44 3.15 -12.14
N TYR A 131 6.20 3.45 -10.87
CA TYR A 131 7.12 3.11 -9.78
C TYR A 131 7.38 1.60 -9.74
N ALA A 132 6.33 0.78 -9.81
CA ALA A 132 6.45 -0.68 -9.83
C ALA A 132 7.31 -1.17 -11.02
N GLN A 133 7.03 -0.65 -12.22
CA GLN A 133 7.78 -1.00 -13.43
C GLN A 133 9.27 -0.62 -13.32
N MET A 134 9.57 0.57 -12.80
CA MET A 134 10.95 1.03 -12.60
C MET A 134 11.67 0.24 -11.51
N MET A 135 10.98 -0.11 -10.42
CA MET A 135 11.54 -0.95 -9.36
C MET A 135 11.89 -2.36 -9.85
N ASN A 136 11.08 -2.93 -10.76
CA ASN A 136 11.35 -4.23 -11.38
C ASN A 136 12.59 -4.25 -12.28
N THR A 137 13.11 -3.08 -12.64
CA THR A 137 14.26 -2.91 -13.55
C THR A 137 15.31 -1.98 -12.97
N ALA A 138 15.31 -1.77 -11.65
CA ALA A 138 16.18 -0.83 -10.96
C ALA A 138 17.66 -1.23 -10.99
N ASP A 139 17.96 -2.51 -11.19
CA ASP A 139 19.30 -3.05 -11.44
C ASP A 139 19.87 -2.58 -12.79
N LEU A 140 19.01 -2.52 -13.82
CA LEU A 140 19.38 -2.08 -15.17
C LEU A 140 19.31 -0.56 -15.34
N TYR A 141 18.36 0.09 -14.66
CA TYR A 141 18.08 1.52 -14.75
C TYR A 141 18.04 2.19 -13.36
N PRO A 142 19.17 2.18 -12.61
CA PRO A 142 19.21 2.63 -11.21
C PRO A 142 19.10 4.15 -11.04
N TYR A 143 19.24 4.93 -12.11
CA TYR A 143 19.24 6.39 -12.03
C TYR A 143 17.89 6.95 -12.46
N TRP A 144 17.19 7.56 -11.52
CA TRP A 144 15.87 8.11 -11.76
C TRP A 144 15.95 9.62 -11.95
N GLN A 145 15.34 10.08 -13.03
CA GLN A 145 15.29 11.48 -13.40
C GLN A 145 13.92 12.06 -13.08
N TYR A 146 13.90 13.20 -12.41
CA TYR A 146 12.69 13.97 -12.22
C TYR A 146 12.35 14.76 -13.50
N VAL A 147 11.12 14.59 -13.99
CA VAL A 147 10.64 15.19 -15.25
C VAL A 147 9.41 16.03 -14.98
N ALA A 148 9.60 17.35 -14.89
CA ALA A 148 8.50 18.32 -14.97
C ALA A 148 8.06 18.54 -16.43
N VAL A 149 6.80 18.96 -16.64
CA VAL A 149 6.23 19.22 -17.98
C VAL A 149 6.85 20.46 -18.65
N MET A 150 7.44 21.37 -17.86
CA MET A 150 8.09 22.60 -18.33
C MET A 150 7.17 23.51 -19.17
N ASP A 151 5.90 23.56 -18.81
CA ASP A 151 4.94 24.53 -19.33
C ASP A 151 4.66 25.65 -18.31
N GLY A 152 3.97 26.71 -18.74
CA GLY A 152 3.59 27.84 -17.87
C GLY A 152 2.63 27.49 -16.72
N ARG A 153 2.19 26.23 -16.60
CA ARG A 153 1.33 25.72 -15.53
C ARG A 153 2.10 24.86 -14.52
N THR A 154 3.38 24.58 -14.78
CA THR A 154 4.25 23.88 -13.86
C THR A 154 4.72 24.87 -12.81
N ARG A 155 4.54 24.52 -11.52
CA ARG A 155 4.99 25.40 -10.44
C ARG A 155 6.51 25.58 -10.51
N PRO A 156 7.05 26.79 -10.26
CA PRO A 156 8.48 27.07 -10.38
C PRO A 156 9.36 26.11 -9.56
N GLU A 157 8.94 25.77 -8.34
CA GLU A 157 9.65 24.82 -7.47
C GLU A 157 9.73 23.39 -8.07
N HIS A 158 8.67 22.93 -8.74
CA HIS A 158 8.68 21.64 -9.45
C HIS A 158 9.53 21.70 -10.73
N ALA A 159 9.51 22.83 -11.44
CA ALA A 159 10.32 23.03 -12.63
C ALA A 159 11.82 23.01 -12.32
N ARG A 160 12.23 23.52 -11.14
CA ARG A 160 13.63 23.47 -10.68
C ARG A 160 14.15 22.05 -10.44
N LEU A 161 13.27 21.08 -10.18
CA LEU A 161 13.64 19.67 -10.06
C LEU A 161 13.82 19.01 -11.44
N HIS A 162 13.37 19.62 -12.54
CA HIS A 162 13.51 19.02 -13.87
C HIS A 162 14.99 18.73 -14.19
N ASN A 163 15.25 17.53 -14.70
CA ASN A 163 16.59 16.99 -14.99
C ASN A 163 17.45 16.67 -13.77
N MET A 164 16.99 16.89 -12.53
CA MET A 164 17.67 16.31 -11.38
C MET A 164 17.57 14.79 -11.43
N VAL A 165 18.69 14.13 -11.17
CA VAL A 165 18.80 12.67 -11.18
C VAL A 165 19.23 12.21 -9.80
N PHE A 166 18.56 11.22 -9.25
CA PHE A 166 18.93 10.56 -8.01
C PHE A 166 18.94 9.05 -8.25
N ARG A 167 19.72 8.28 -7.49
CA ARG A 167 19.56 6.83 -7.53
C ARG A 167 18.17 6.43 -7.03
N TYR A 168 17.66 5.30 -7.50
CA TYR A 168 16.32 4.80 -7.14
C TYR A 168 16.11 4.61 -5.63
N ASP A 169 17.19 4.33 -4.89
CA ASP A 169 17.23 4.10 -3.45
C ASP A 169 17.53 5.35 -2.61
N ASP A 170 17.69 6.52 -3.25
CA ASP A 170 17.95 7.78 -2.56
C ASP A 170 16.72 8.24 -1.75
N ILE A 171 16.96 8.78 -0.55
CA ILE A 171 15.93 9.28 0.36
C ILE A 171 15.04 10.38 -0.24
N PHE A 172 15.53 11.10 -1.25
CA PHE A 172 14.74 12.06 -2.03
C PHE A 172 13.44 11.42 -2.55
N TRP A 173 13.49 10.18 -3.05
CA TRP A 173 12.31 9.51 -3.59
C TRP A 173 11.31 9.08 -2.54
N GLN A 174 11.63 9.14 -1.24
CA GLN A 174 10.66 8.81 -0.18
C GLN A 174 9.58 9.88 -0.05
N THR A 175 9.87 11.14 -0.41
CA THR A 175 8.95 12.27 -0.20
C THR A 175 8.73 13.13 -1.44
N HIS A 176 9.59 13.03 -2.47
CA HIS A 176 9.51 13.85 -3.68
C HIS A 176 9.20 13.05 -4.96
N TYR A 177 8.69 11.81 -4.82
CA TYR A 177 8.24 11.02 -5.97
C TYR A 177 6.84 11.48 -6.42
N PRO A 178 6.68 12.01 -7.65
CA PRO A 178 5.41 12.56 -8.13
C PRO A 178 4.23 11.57 -8.12
N PRO A 179 2.99 12.08 -7.92
CA PRO A 179 2.64 13.50 -7.75
C PRO A 179 3.02 14.09 -6.37
N ASN A 180 3.65 15.28 -6.38
CA ASN A 180 4.05 16.02 -5.18
C ASN A 180 3.06 17.13 -4.78
N GLY A 181 1.82 17.05 -5.28
CA GLY A 181 0.83 18.09 -5.01
C GLY A 181 -0.42 18.02 -5.88
N TRP A 182 -1.38 18.87 -5.53
CA TRP A 182 -2.66 18.95 -6.24
C TRP A 182 -2.46 19.33 -7.69
N ASN A 183 -3.03 18.53 -8.60
CA ASN A 183 -2.86 18.67 -10.05
C ASN A 183 -1.39 18.61 -10.53
N CYS A 184 -0.46 18.05 -9.76
CA CYS A 184 0.91 17.82 -10.23
C CYS A 184 0.91 16.90 -11.45
N ARG A 185 1.71 17.25 -12.47
CA ARG A 185 1.87 16.51 -13.74
C ARG A 185 3.30 16.00 -13.95
N CYS A 186 4.16 16.17 -12.94
CA CYS A 186 5.53 15.69 -13.00
C CYS A 186 5.54 14.15 -13.01
N ARG A 187 6.59 13.57 -13.57
CA ARG A 187 6.82 12.12 -13.62
C ARG A 187 8.28 11.81 -13.35
N VAL A 188 8.59 10.53 -13.20
CA VAL A 188 9.95 10.02 -13.08
C VAL A 188 10.28 9.18 -14.30
N ARG A 189 11.53 9.22 -14.74
CA ARG A 189 12.05 8.37 -15.82
C ARG A 189 13.29 7.63 -15.31
N ALA A 190 13.29 6.31 -15.40
CA ALA A 190 14.48 5.50 -15.10
C ALA A 190 15.49 5.56 -16.26
N LEU A 191 16.78 5.61 -15.93
CA LEU A 191 17.90 5.76 -16.85
C LEU A 191 19.00 4.76 -16.48
N SER A 192 19.67 4.23 -17.51
CA SER A 192 20.93 3.51 -17.36
C SER A 192 22.08 4.51 -17.20
N ALA A 193 23.23 4.04 -16.70
CA ALA A 193 24.44 4.86 -16.60
C ALA A 193 24.83 5.50 -17.95
N ALA A 194 24.77 4.70 -19.03
CA ALA A 194 25.10 5.14 -20.38
C ALA A 194 24.15 6.25 -20.85
N ARG A 195 22.84 6.08 -20.67
CA ARG A 195 21.84 7.08 -21.08
C ARG A 195 21.95 8.37 -20.26
N MET A 196 22.21 8.26 -18.95
CA MET A 196 22.44 9.42 -18.10
C MET A 196 23.64 10.23 -18.60
N LYS A 197 24.76 9.56 -18.94
CA LYS A 197 25.96 10.19 -19.49
C LYS A 197 25.70 10.85 -20.84
N GLU A 198 24.97 10.18 -21.73
CA GLU A 198 24.58 10.71 -23.05
C GLU A 198 23.75 12.00 -22.92
N LEU A 199 22.86 12.07 -21.93
CA LEU A 199 22.05 13.26 -21.64
C LEU A 199 22.81 14.36 -20.88
N GLY A 200 24.09 14.14 -20.54
CA GLY A 200 24.90 15.10 -19.77
C GLY A 200 24.41 15.31 -18.34
N LEU A 201 23.69 14.33 -17.76
CA LEU A 201 23.11 14.44 -16.43
C LEU A 201 24.06 13.91 -15.35
N GLN A 202 23.96 14.47 -14.15
CA GLN A 202 24.75 14.08 -12.99
C GLN A 202 23.86 13.61 -11.85
N VAL A 203 24.34 12.62 -11.09
CA VAL A 203 23.65 12.10 -9.91
C VAL A 203 23.75 13.12 -8.78
N SER A 204 22.60 13.43 -8.21
CA SER A 204 22.41 14.20 -6.98
C SER A 204 22.19 13.24 -5.81
N TYR A 205 22.38 13.74 -4.59
CA TYR A 205 22.24 12.96 -3.35
C TYR A 205 21.30 13.69 -2.40
N GLY A 206 20.25 13.04 -1.92
CA GLY A 206 19.23 13.67 -1.08
C GLY A 206 19.62 13.78 0.40
N ALA A 207 20.41 12.84 0.92
CA ALA A 207 20.60 12.61 2.36
C ALA A 207 20.99 13.86 3.19
N SER A 208 21.76 14.79 2.63
CA SER A 208 22.20 16.00 3.33
C SER A 208 21.30 17.22 3.12
N PHE A 209 20.25 17.10 2.31
CA PHE A 209 19.42 18.23 1.85
C PHE A 209 17.93 18.07 2.18
N MET A 210 17.55 17.02 2.90
CA MET A 210 16.17 16.80 3.35
C MET A 210 15.94 17.41 4.73
N ASN A 211 14.93 18.27 4.85
CA ASN A 211 14.49 18.84 6.11
C ASN A 211 13.00 18.55 6.33
N THR A 212 12.69 17.74 7.35
CA THR A 212 11.32 17.36 7.70
C THR A 212 10.84 18.17 8.89
N ARG A 213 9.62 18.71 8.80
CA ARG A 213 8.92 19.40 9.88
C ARG A 213 7.45 19.05 9.90
N GLU A 214 6.83 19.16 11.06
CA GLU A 214 5.37 19.10 11.16
C GLU A 214 4.76 20.42 10.66
N VAL A 215 3.69 20.31 9.89
CA VAL A 215 2.90 21.44 9.39
C VAL A 215 1.41 21.21 9.63
N ASP A 216 0.66 22.29 9.77
CA ASP A 216 -0.80 22.21 9.90
C ASP A 216 -1.42 21.81 8.56
N ALA A 217 -2.13 20.68 8.55
CA ALA A 217 -2.83 20.12 7.39
C ALA A 217 -4.25 20.65 7.24
N GLY A 218 -4.88 21.03 8.36
CA GLY A 218 -6.19 21.66 8.41
C GLY A 218 -6.75 21.65 9.82
N THR A 219 -7.94 22.22 9.97
CA THR A 219 -8.63 22.30 11.27
C THR A 219 -9.98 21.61 11.15
N ASP A 220 -10.32 20.78 12.13
CA ASP A 220 -11.68 20.29 12.33
C ASP A 220 -12.56 21.50 12.70
N GLU A 221 -13.52 21.84 11.84
CA GLU A 221 -14.39 23.00 12.09
C GLU A 221 -15.39 22.77 13.24
N SER A 222 -15.62 21.52 13.64
CA SER A 222 -16.56 21.15 14.71
C SER A 222 -15.89 21.05 16.09
N THR A 223 -14.63 20.61 16.15
CA THR A 223 -13.89 20.46 17.41
C THR A 223 -12.82 21.53 17.61
N GLY A 224 -12.44 22.26 16.55
CA GLY A 224 -11.31 23.19 16.54
C GLY A 224 -9.94 22.49 16.53
N GLU A 225 -9.90 21.16 16.44
CA GLU A 225 -8.66 20.38 16.44
C GLU A 225 -7.82 20.66 15.19
N ILE A 226 -6.52 20.91 15.36
CA ILE A 226 -5.59 21.08 14.24
C ILE A 226 -4.98 19.73 13.87
N PHE A 227 -5.27 19.26 12.66
CA PHE A 227 -4.60 18.11 12.08
C PHE A 227 -3.21 18.52 11.59
N ARG A 228 -2.17 17.83 12.04
CA ARG A 228 -0.78 18.03 11.61
C ARG A 228 -0.29 16.87 10.76
N THR A 229 0.63 17.18 9.85
CA THR A 229 1.29 16.16 9.02
C THR A 229 2.74 16.54 8.77
N SER A 230 3.60 15.53 8.57
CA SER A 230 4.98 15.75 8.20
C SER A 230 5.09 16.30 6.78
N SER A 231 5.92 17.32 6.62
CA SER A 231 6.29 17.90 5.33
C SER A 231 7.80 17.95 5.20
N THR A 232 8.32 17.44 4.08
CA THR A 232 9.77 17.38 3.84
C THR A 232 10.17 18.30 2.70
N THR A 233 11.11 19.19 2.98
CA THR A 233 11.70 20.09 1.99
C THR A 233 13.05 19.54 1.52
N PHE A 234 13.26 19.51 0.21
CA PHE A 234 14.57 19.34 -0.38
C PHE A 234 15.16 20.73 -0.62
N ASP A 235 16.35 21.01 -0.08
CA ASP A 235 17.07 22.28 -0.25
C ASP A 235 18.58 22.05 -0.31
N ASN A 236 19.16 22.17 -1.51
CA ASN A 236 20.62 22.05 -1.71
C ASN A 236 21.29 23.42 -1.98
N GLY A 237 20.63 24.51 -1.62
CA GLY A 237 21.08 25.88 -1.86
C GLY A 237 20.88 26.38 -3.30
N ARG A 238 20.75 25.49 -4.28
CA ARG A 238 20.43 25.84 -5.69
C ARG A 238 18.98 25.54 -6.05
N VAL A 239 18.47 24.42 -5.56
CA VAL A 239 17.12 23.93 -5.79
C VAL A 239 16.46 23.73 -4.44
N LYS A 240 15.28 24.33 -4.31
CA LYS A 240 14.41 24.22 -3.15
C LYS A 240 13.01 23.83 -3.58
N MET A 241 12.48 22.76 -3.01
CA MET A 241 11.12 22.29 -3.27
C MET A 241 10.53 21.57 -2.06
N THR A 242 9.31 21.96 -1.70
CA THR A 242 8.49 21.31 -0.68
C THR A 242 7.23 20.79 -1.36
N PRO A 243 6.91 19.49 -1.29
CA PRO A 243 5.62 18.97 -1.73
C PRO A 243 4.48 19.67 -1.00
N ASP A 244 3.31 19.74 -1.64
CA ASP A 244 2.11 20.24 -0.97
C ASP A 244 1.87 19.51 0.35
N VAL A 245 1.20 20.19 1.28
CA VAL A 245 0.78 19.56 2.53
C VAL A 245 -0.10 18.33 2.23
N GLY A 246 0.23 17.20 2.84
CA GLY A 246 -0.38 15.90 2.53
C GLY A 246 0.20 15.16 1.32
N TRP A 247 1.22 15.70 0.65
CA TRP A 247 1.89 15.10 -0.53
C TRP A 247 3.39 14.81 -0.31
N SER A 248 3.90 14.99 0.91
CA SER A 248 5.29 14.64 1.27
C SER A 248 5.45 13.14 1.53
N TYR A 249 5.16 12.32 0.52
CA TYR A 249 5.34 10.87 0.54
C TYR A 249 5.55 10.35 -0.88
N ASN A 250 5.90 9.07 -1.03
CA ASN A 250 5.99 8.41 -2.33
C ASN A 250 4.72 7.61 -2.61
N PRO A 251 3.84 8.05 -3.53
CA PRO A 251 2.60 7.32 -3.82
C PRO A 251 2.83 5.94 -4.43
N GLY A 252 3.95 5.75 -5.12
CA GLY A 252 4.36 4.45 -5.64
C GLY A 252 4.82 3.50 -4.56
N SER A 253 5.69 3.92 -3.66
CA SER A 253 6.13 3.08 -2.52
C SER A 253 4.97 2.82 -1.55
N ALA A 254 4.13 3.82 -1.28
CA ALA A 254 2.98 3.69 -0.38
C ALA A 254 1.94 2.68 -0.89
N ALA A 255 1.89 2.41 -2.19
CA ALA A 255 1.11 1.31 -2.76
C ALA A 255 1.57 -0.08 -2.31
N PHE A 256 2.88 -0.22 -2.07
CA PHE A 256 3.57 -1.50 -1.91
C PHE A 256 4.23 -1.67 -0.53
N GLY A 257 4.05 -0.73 0.40
CA GLY A 257 4.88 -0.62 1.62
C GLY A 257 4.16 -0.27 2.93
N THR A 258 2.84 -0.43 3.05
CA THR A 258 2.08 0.20 4.15
C THR A 258 1.27 -0.74 5.05
N ASP A 259 1.69 -1.99 5.22
CA ASP A 259 0.94 -2.91 6.07
C ASP A 259 0.94 -2.49 7.56
N GLN A 260 2.03 -1.88 8.07
CA GLN A 260 2.17 -1.41 9.46
C GLN A 260 1.25 -0.23 9.83
N ALA A 261 0.77 0.51 8.86
CA ALA A 261 -0.12 1.64 9.11
C ALA A 261 -1.58 1.30 8.79
N LEU A 262 -1.82 0.32 7.90
CA LEU A 262 -3.14 -0.32 7.75
C LEU A 262 -3.56 -1.00 9.05
N ILE A 263 -2.64 -1.63 9.77
CA ILE A 263 -2.97 -2.33 11.01
C ILE A 263 -3.39 -1.40 12.15
N ARG A 264 -2.78 -0.20 12.26
CA ARG A 264 -3.20 0.82 13.24
C ARG A 264 -4.65 1.25 13.00
N LYS A 265 -5.05 1.40 11.74
CA LYS A 265 -6.44 1.69 11.36
C LYS A 265 -7.37 0.50 11.51
N LEU A 266 -6.88 -0.72 11.27
CA LEU A 266 -7.65 -1.94 11.46
C LEU A 266 -8.11 -2.09 12.92
N VAL A 267 -7.26 -1.71 13.88
CA VAL A 267 -7.60 -1.71 15.32
C VAL A 267 -8.65 -0.64 15.68
N GLU A 268 -8.72 0.47 14.95
CA GLU A 268 -9.72 1.54 15.17
C GLU A 268 -11.13 1.19 14.67
N ILE A 269 -11.27 0.25 13.72
CA ILE A 269 -12.58 -0.17 13.19
C ILE A 269 -13.36 -0.86 14.30
N ARG A 270 -14.47 -0.29 14.79
CA ARG A 270 -15.22 -0.92 15.91
C ARG A 270 -16.02 -2.16 15.49
N ASP A 271 -16.46 -2.22 14.24
CA ASP A 271 -17.25 -3.33 13.69
C ASP A 271 -16.35 -4.53 13.33
N ALA A 272 -16.58 -5.66 14.01
CA ALA A 272 -15.80 -6.87 13.84
C ALA A 272 -15.99 -7.53 12.45
N GLN A 273 -17.20 -7.47 11.89
CA GLN A 273 -17.50 -8.05 10.59
C GLN A 273 -16.84 -7.25 9.47
N LEU A 274 -16.90 -5.93 9.54
CA LEU A 274 -16.21 -5.04 8.61
C LEU A 274 -14.69 -5.22 8.71
N ARG A 275 -14.15 -5.34 9.93
CA ARG A 275 -12.73 -5.59 10.15
C ARG A 275 -12.28 -6.91 9.51
N GLU A 276 -13.07 -7.99 9.66
CA GLU A 276 -12.78 -9.28 9.02
C GLU A 276 -12.81 -9.17 7.49
N GLN A 277 -13.79 -8.48 6.91
CA GLN A 277 -13.85 -8.27 5.46
C GLN A 277 -12.62 -7.52 4.92
N VAL A 278 -12.13 -6.53 5.67
CA VAL A 278 -10.91 -5.80 5.33
C VAL A 278 -9.69 -6.72 5.41
N VAL A 279 -9.55 -7.50 6.49
CA VAL A 279 -8.46 -8.49 6.64
C VAL A 279 -8.46 -9.48 5.47
N GLN A 280 -9.62 -10.04 5.12
CA GLN A 280 -9.75 -10.98 4.00
C GLN A 280 -9.37 -10.34 2.67
N THR A 281 -9.84 -9.11 2.42
CA THR A 281 -9.49 -8.36 1.20
C THR A 281 -7.99 -8.14 1.10
N LEU A 282 -7.37 -7.75 2.21
CA LEU A 282 -5.92 -7.55 2.28
C LEU A 282 -5.22 -8.88 2.00
N ASN A 283 -5.50 -9.94 2.75
CA ASN A 283 -4.87 -11.26 2.61
C ASN A 283 -4.97 -11.84 1.21
N ASN A 284 -6.13 -11.68 0.56
CA ASN A 284 -6.37 -12.17 -0.80
C ASN A 284 -5.89 -11.22 -1.92
N SER A 285 -5.28 -10.07 -1.59
CA SER A 285 -4.71 -9.17 -2.60
C SER A 285 -3.55 -9.83 -3.34
N ARG A 286 -3.77 -10.06 -4.64
CA ARG A 286 -2.77 -10.59 -5.56
C ARG A 286 -1.52 -9.71 -5.63
N GLU A 287 -1.70 -8.40 -5.52
CA GLU A 287 -0.65 -7.39 -5.60
C GLU A 287 0.33 -7.52 -4.43
N ARG A 288 -0.20 -7.65 -3.21
CA ARG A 288 0.61 -7.90 -2.01
C ARG A 288 1.36 -9.22 -2.10
N GLN A 289 0.67 -10.27 -2.56
CA GLN A 289 1.28 -11.59 -2.75
C GLN A 289 2.43 -11.51 -3.77
N LEU A 290 2.23 -10.80 -4.89
CA LEU A 290 3.26 -10.58 -5.91
C LEU A 290 4.43 -9.74 -5.39
N ALA A 291 4.17 -8.69 -4.62
CA ALA A 291 5.20 -7.84 -4.04
C ALA A 291 6.14 -8.63 -3.13
N PHE A 292 5.59 -9.56 -2.34
CA PHE A 292 6.36 -10.48 -1.53
C PHE A 292 7.21 -11.44 -2.39
N SER A 293 6.62 -12.05 -3.43
CA SER A 293 7.37 -12.93 -4.35
C SER A 293 8.52 -12.21 -5.05
N LEU A 294 8.33 -10.94 -5.44
CA LEU A 294 9.37 -10.10 -6.05
C LEU A 294 10.47 -9.74 -5.05
N TRP A 295 10.11 -9.44 -3.80
CA TRP A 295 11.08 -9.22 -2.73
C TRP A 295 11.97 -10.45 -2.50
N LEU A 296 11.39 -11.65 -2.45
CA LEU A 296 12.16 -12.90 -2.35
C LEU A 296 13.12 -13.10 -3.52
N LYS A 297 12.68 -12.84 -4.76
CA LYS A 297 13.55 -12.91 -5.95
C LYS A 297 14.72 -11.94 -5.88
N ARG A 298 14.50 -10.72 -5.37
CA ARG A 298 15.57 -9.73 -5.16
C ARG A 298 16.58 -10.19 -4.10
N LEU A 299 16.10 -10.78 -3.01
CA LEU A 299 16.97 -11.30 -1.95
C LEU A 299 17.87 -12.43 -2.45
N ALA A 300 17.37 -13.33 -3.30
CA ALA A 300 18.18 -14.42 -3.86
C ALA A 300 19.36 -13.94 -4.73
N GLY A 301 19.28 -12.72 -5.30
CA GLY A 301 20.35 -12.10 -6.09
C GLY A 301 21.26 -11.15 -5.31
N SER A 302 20.98 -10.88 -4.03
CA SER A 302 21.65 -9.88 -3.20
C SER A 302 22.52 -10.54 -2.12
N ARG A 303 23.78 -10.11 -1.99
CA ARG A 303 24.66 -10.50 -0.85
C ARG A 303 24.36 -9.74 0.45
N GLN A 304 23.46 -8.76 0.44
CA GLN A 304 23.05 -8.04 1.64
C GLN A 304 21.70 -8.58 2.14
N THR A 305 21.72 -9.27 3.28
CA THR A 305 20.52 -9.60 4.07
C THR A 305 20.03 -8.32 4.76
N GLY A 306 19.29 -7.49 4.02
CA GLY A 306 18.80 -6.22 4.52
C GLY A 306 17.83 -6.37 5.69
N HIS A 307 17.76 -5.34 6.54
CA HIS A 307 16.71 -5.14 7.54
C HIS A 307 15.33 -4.84 6.92
N GLU A 308 15.13 -5.10 5.61
CA GLU A 308 13.86 -4.89 4.92
C GLU A 308 12.82 -5.88 5.47
N ILE A 309 11.70 -5.33 5.95
CA ILE A 309 10.57 -6.06 6.48
C ILE A 309 9.49 -6.13 5.38
N ARG A 310 8.86 -7.29 5.21
CA ARG A 310 7.72 -7.50 4.31
C ARG A 310 6.58 -8.20 5.01
N ALA A 311 5.37 -7.73 4.75
CA ALA A 311 4.18 -8.40 5.23
C ALA A 311 3.96 -9.72 4.51
N LEU A 312 3.58 -10.72 5.29
CA LEU A 312 3.05 -11.99 4.80
C LEU A 312 1.53 -11.99 4.76
N GLY A 313 0.90 -11.33 5.74
CA GLY A 313 -0.54 -11.38 5.91
C GLY A 313 -0.98 -10.67 7.18
N PHE A 314 -2.29 -10.65 7.38
CA PHE A 314 -2.96 -10.13 8.57
C PHE A 314 -3.68 -11.28 9.28
N MET A 315 -3.66 -11.26 10.60
CA MET A 315 -4.42 -12.15 11.46
C MET A 315 -5.92 -11.85 11.31
N THR A 316 -6.72 -12.89 11.12
CA THR A 316 -8.20 -12.80 11.07
C THR A 316 -8.77 -12.41 12.42
N GLU A 317 -10.00 -11.91 12.43
CA GLU A 317 -10.69 -11.48 13.64
C GLU A 317 -10.85 -12.63 14.64
N SER A 318 -11.27 -13.80 14.15
CA SER A 318 -11.47 -15.00 14.94
C SER A 318 -10.18 -15.47 15.63
N VAL A 319 -9.06 -15.45 14.92
CA VAL A 319 -7.75 -15.80 15.48
C VAL A 319 -7.28 -14.75 16.49
N ALA A 320 -7.45 -13.47 16.18
CA ALA A 320 -7.07 -12.39 17.10
C ALA A 320 -7.85 -12.46 18.42
N GLU A 321 -9.14 -12.74 18.35
CA GLU A 321 -10.01 -12.94 19.51
C GLU A 321 -9.61 -14.19 20.32
N ALA A 322 -9.31 -15.30 19.64
CA ALA A 322 -8.85 -16.53 20.29
C ALA A 322 -7.53 -16.32 21.05
N VAL A 323 -6.62 -15.50 20.52
CA VAL A 323 -5.37 -15.11 21.21
C VAL A 323 -5.66 -14.15 22.36
N HIS A 324 -6.56 -13.19 22.19
CA HIS A 324 -6.96 -12.26 23.25
C HIS A 324 -7.52 -13.00 24.47
N GLN A 325 -8.43 -13.95 24.26
CA GLN A 325 -9.02 -14.76 25.32
C GLN A 325 -8.00 -15.60 26.11
N ARG A 326 -6.90 -16.01 25.46
CA ARG A 326 -5.84 -16.82 26.08
C ARG A 326 -4.77 -16.00 26.79
N THR A 327 -4.47 -14.82 26.25
CA THR A 327 -3.34 -13.99 26.70
C THR A 327 -3.77 -12.76 27.50
N GLY A 328 -5.07 -12.44 27.52
CA GLY A 328 -5.63 -11.23 28.12
C GLY A 328 -5.31 -9.94 27.37
N ASN A 329 -4.52 -9.99 26.29
CA ASN A 329 -4.05 -8.81 25.56
C ASN A 329 -4.45 -8.91 24.08
N MET A 330 -4.79 -7.79 23.45
CA MET A 330 -5.04 -7.77 22.01
C MET A 330 -3.72 -8.03 21.27
N PRO A 331 -3.64 -9.04 20.39
CA PRO A 331 -2.40 -9.32 19.68
C PRO A 331 -2.13 -8.27 18.59
N ALA A 332 -0.85 -8.08 18.27
CA ALA A 332 -0.49 -7.46 17.01
C ALA A 332 -0.97 -8.34 15.85
N ARG A 333 -1.61 -7.72 14.87
CA ARG A 333 -2.38 -8.41 13.82
C ARG A 333 -1.66 -8.46 12.48
N LEU A 334 -0.54 -7.78 12.31
CA LEU A 334 0.24 -7.82 11.08
C LEU A 334 1.37 -8.86 11.20
N LEU A 335 1.42 -9.82 10.28
CA LEU A 335 2.45 -10.85 10.21
C LEU A 335 3.54 -10.41 9.23
N VAL A 336 4.78 -10.28 9.71
CA VAL A 336 5.90 -9.77 8.91
C VAL A 336 7.13 -10.68 8.94
N MET A 337 7.91 -10.61 7.86
CA MET A 337 9.17 -11.31 7.70
C MET A 337 10.28 -10.34 7.30
N ASN A 338 11.51 -10.62 7.74
CA ASN A 338 12.70 -9.89 7.29
C ASN A 338 13.72 -10.83 6.64
N GLY A 339 14.73 -10.27 5.98
CA GLY A 339 15.75 -11.04 5.27
C GLY A 339 16.58 -11.96 6.19
N LYS A 340 16.76 -11.59 7.46
CA LYS A 340 17.50 -12.40 8.44
C LYS A 340 16.72 -13.64 8.87
N SER A 341 15.44 -13.47 9.23
CA SER A 341 14.52 -14.57 9.57
C SER A 341 14.39 -15.55 8.41
N LEU A 342 14.36 -15.04 7.17
CA LEU A 342 14.35 -15.88 5.98
C LEU A 342 15.64 -16.70 5.84
N ALA A 343 16.81 -16.07 6.02
CA ALA A 343 18.11 -16.73 5.90
C ALA A 343 18.30 -17.84 6.95
N THR A 344 17.91 -17.60 8.21
CA THR A 344 17.95 -18.61 9.28
C THR A 344 17.00 -19.77 9.07
N THR A 345 15.96 -19.58 8.25
CA THR A 345 14.93 -20.57 7.98
C THR A 345 15.17 -21.33 6.67
N ALA A 346 15.85 -20.71 5.69
CA ALA A 346 16.16 -21.32 4.41
C ALA A 346 17.09 -22.54 4.52
N ASP A 347 17.88 -22.64 5.59
CA ASP A 347 18.72 -23.82 5.89
C ASP A 347 17.92 -25.08 6.25
N ALA A 348 16.60 -24.97 6.51
CA ALA A 348 15.73 -26.09 6.84
C ALA A 348 14.72 -26.40 5.71
N ALA A 349 15.18 -27.04 4.63
CA ALA A 349 14.37 -27.86 3.69
C ALA A 349 13.12 -27.24 3.02
N LEU A 350 13.01 -25.91 2.90
CA LEU A 350 11.89 -25.25 2.20
C LEU A 350 12.27 -24.89 0.76
N LYS A 351 11.42 -25.24 -0.22
CA LYS A 351 11.68 -24.91 -1.63
C LYS A 351 11.36 -23.43 -1.89
N PRO A 352 12.14 -22.73 -2.76
CA PRO A 352 11.88 -21.33 -3.10
C PRO A 352 10.48 -21.07 -3.66
N GLU A 353 9.91 -22.05 -4.36
CA GLU A 353 8.56 -22.01 -4.91
C GLU A 353 7.48 -21.97 -3.82
N ASP A 354 7.63 -22.74 -2.74
CA ASP A 354 6.70 -22.71 -1.60
C ASP A 354 6.76 -21.35 -0.88
N LEU A 355 7.97 -20.79 -0.72
CA LEU A 355 8.19 -19.47 -0.12
C LEU A 355 7.57 -18.34 -0.96
N GLN A 356 7.66 -18.42 -2.29
CA GLN A 356 7.06 -17.41 -3.18
C GLN A 356 5.53 -17.33 -3.06
N HIS A 357 4.88 -18.44 -2.73
CA HIS A 357 3.42 -18.54 -2.58
C HIS A 357 2.93 -18.38 -1.14
N LEU A 358 3.84 -18.22 -0.18
CA LEU A 358 3.51 -18.23 1.24
C LEU A 358 2.41 -17.23 1.64
N PRO A 359 2.40 -15.95 1.19
CA PRO A 359 1.30 -15.03 1.51
C PRO A 359 -0.07 -15.53 1.04
N SER A 360 -0.13 -16.19 -0.12
CA SER A 360 -1.38 -16.75 -0.65
C SER A 360 -1.85 -17.98 0.12
N LEU A 361 -0.91 -18.80 0.60
CA LEU A 361 -1.19 -19.94 1.45
C LEU A 361 -1.65 -19.49 2.85
N MET A 362 -1.04 -18.43 3.38
CA MET A 362 -1.43 -17.85 4.67
C MET A 362 -2.79 -17.14 4.64
N ALA A 363 -3.26 -16.71 3.47
CA ALA A 363 -4.61 -16.18 3.32
C ALA A 363 -5.69 -17.26 3.52
N LYS A 364 -5.34 -18.53 3.32
CA LYS A 364 -6.21 -19.70 3.49
C LYS A 364 -5.42 -20.86 4.09
N PRO A 365 -5.05 -20.76 5.38
CA PRO A 365 -4.27 -21.80 6.03
C PRO A 365 -5.10 -23.08 6.15
N GLN A 366 -4.43 -24.22 6.20
CA GLN A 366 -5.08 -25.51 6.44
C GLN A 366 -5.59 -25.59 7.88
N ALA A 367 -4.77 -25.09 8.81
CA ALA A 367 -5.13 -24.97 10.20
C ALA A 367 -4.40 -23.78 10.86
N VAL A 368 -5.01 -23.25 11.91
CA VAL A 368 -4.37 -22.30 12.83
C VAL A 368 -4.37 -22.93 14.21
N LEU A 369 -3.19 -23.05 14.81
CA LEU A 369 -2.97 -23.77 16.07
C LEU A 369 -2.33 -22.85 17.13
N TRP A 370 -2.52 -23.20 18.40
CA TRP A 370 -1.92 -22.52 19.55
C TRP A 370 -0.99 -23.47 20.31
N ASP A 371 0.29 -23.13 20.34
CA ASP A 371 1.34 -23.82 21.10
C ASP A 371 1.27 -23.35 22.56
N ARG A 372 0.84 -24.25 23.46
CA ARG A 372 0.59 -23.90 24.87
C ARG A 372 1.88 -23.64 25.64
N GLU A 373 2.94 -24.36 25.31
CA GLU A 373 4.23 -24.28 26.02
C GLU A 373 4.95 -22.97 25.67
N ASN A 374 4.95 -22.62 24.39
CA ASN A 374 5.71 -21.47 23.90
C ASN A 374 4.86 -20.19 23.77
N HIS A 375 3.55 -20.27 24.00
CA HIS A 375 2.58 -19.19 23.77
C HIS A 375 2.67 -18.62 22.35
N GLN A 376 2.73 -19.51 21.35
CA GLN A 376 2.90 -19.14 19.94
C GLN A 376 1.69 -19.53 19.10
N LEU A 377 1.35 -18.67 18.16
CA LEU A 377 0.40 -18.98 17.10
C LEU A 377 1.14 -19.66 15.94
N LEU A 378 0.54 -20.73 15.43
CA LEU A 378 1.08 -21.56 14.34
C LEU A 378 0.11 -21.53 13.17
N TYR A 379 0.52 -20.95 12.04
CA TYR A 379 -0.21 -21.14 10.78
C TYR A 379 0.35 -22.36 10.07
N VAL A 380 -0.51 -23.34 9.84
CA VAL A 380 -0.18 -24.58 9.13
C VAL A 380 -0.63 -24.43 7.69
N VAL A 381 0.33 -24.41 6.78
CA VAL A 381 0.05 -24.46 5.33
C VAL A 381 0.68 -25.69 4.71
N ALA A 382 -0.02 -26.30 3.74
CA ALA A 382 0.50 -27.43 3.00
C ALA A 382 1.56 -26.96 1.99
N THR A 383 2.67 -27.68 1.94
CA THR A 383 3.64 -27.58 0.84
C THR A 383 3.00 -28.08 -0.46
N ARG A 384 3.51 -27.64 -1.62
CA ARG A 384 2.98 -28.09 -2.93
C ARG A 384 3.04 -29.60 -3.12
N ASP A 385 4.05 -30.26 -2.54
CA ASP A 385 4.19 -31.71 -2.59
C ASP A 385 3.26 -32.45 -1.60
N GLY A 386 2.59 -31.72 -0.71
CA GLY A 386 1.70 -32.28 0.31
C GLY A 386 2.40 -33.02 1.46
N MET A 387 3.71 -33.25 1.33
CA MET A 387 4.50 -34.14 2.20
C MET A 387 4.91 -33.48 3.52
N ALA A 388 4.86 -32.15 3.58
CA ALA A 388 5.17 -31.42 4.81
C ALA A 388 4.24 -30.23 5.05
N ARG A 389 4.31 -29.73 6.28
CA ARG A 389 3.62 -28.51 6.69
C ARG A 389 4.64 -27.41 6.92
N ILE A 390 4.31 -26.24 6.42
CA ILE A 390 5.03 -25.03 6.73
C ILE A 390 4.34 -24.42 7.94
N VAL A 391 5.07 -24.31 9.04
CA VAL A 391 4.58 -23.69 10.27
C VAL A 391 5.16 -22.29 10.36
N VAL A 392 4.28 -21.29 10.31
CA VAL A 392 4.63 -19.89 10.56
C VAL A 392 4.41 -19.59 12.02
N ARG A 393 5.50 -19.36 12.77
CA ARG A 393 5.49 -19.10 14.21
C ARG A 393 5.54 -17.60 14.47
N THR A 394 4.64 -17.12 15.32
CA THR A 394 4.65 -15.73 15.80
C THR A 394 5.53 -15.59 17.03
N SER A 395 6.52 -14.69 17.03
CA SER A 395 7.24 -14.35 18.27
C SER A 395 6.43 -13.34 19.08
N GLN A 396 5.72 -13.79 20.13
CA GLN A 396 5.12 -12.88 21.10
C GLN A 396 6.17 -12.51 22.15
N THR A 397 7.09 -11.60 21.85
CA THR A 397 7.84 -10.96 22.94
C THR A 397 6.87 -10.00 23.64
N VAL A 398 6.25 -10.46 24.73
CA VAL A 398 5.56 -9.61 25.71
C VAL A 398 6.65 -8.84 26.47
N GLY A 399 7.23 -7.84 25.82
CA GLY A 399 8.20 -6.92 26.39
C GLY A 399 7.61 -5.51 26.36
N ARG A 400 7.67 -4.81 27.50
CA ARG A 400 7.19 -3.42 27.74
C ARG A 400 7.51 -2.46 26.60
N GLN A 401 6.66 -2.42 25.57
CA GLN A 401 6.54 -1.35 24.58
C GLN A 401 5.28 -1.65 23.76
N ASN A 402 4.17 -0.99 24.12
CA ASN A 402 2.84 -1.11 23.51
C ASN A 402 2.77 -0.65 22.02
N ASP A 403 3.90 -0.40 21.35
CA ASP A 403 3.95 0.34 20.08
C ASP A 403 4.30 -0.50 18.85
N ARG A 404 4.55 -1.81 18.98
CA ARG A 404 4.80 -2.67 17.82
C ARG A 404 3.49 -3.24 17.29
N ALA A 405 3.10 -2.77 16.10
CA ALA A 405 1.89 -3.18 15.41
C ALA A 405 2.08 -4.46 14.56
N ASP A 406 3.30 -5.02 14.56
CA ASP A 406 3.76 -6.12 13.73
C ASP A 406 4.34 -7.27 14.56
N VAL A 407 4.15 -8.48 14.04
CA VAL A 407 4.63 -9.73 14.61
C VAL A 407 5.65 -10.32 13.65
N LEU A 408 6.90 -10.37 14.09
CA LEU A 408 7.93 -11.05 13.34
C LEU A 408 7.62 -12.55 13.34
N VAL A 409 7.65 -13.14 12.16
CA VAL A 409 7.47 -14.57 12.01
C VAL A 409 8.77 -15.29 11.66
N SER A 410 8.88 -16.52 12.15
CA SER A 410 9.81 -17.52 11.64
C SER A 410 9.03 -18.60 10.93
N ILE A 411 9.66 -19.25 9.95
CA ILE A 411 9.05 -20.38 9.25
C ILE A 411 9.86 -21.63 9.59
N SER A 412 9.19 -22.78 9.63
CA SER A 412 9.84 -24.09 9.75
C SER A 412 9.05 -25.13 8.97
N ARG A 413 9.74 -26.16 8.47
CA ARG A 413 9.11 -27.34 7.88
C ARG A 413 8.92 -28.39 8.98
N VAL A 414 7.70 -28.89 9.13
CA VAL A 414 7.32 -29.86 10.16
C VAL A 414 6.54 -31.00 9.52
N SER A 415 6.71 -32.23 10.02
CA SER A 415 5.93 -33.38 9.54
C SER A 415 4.50 -33.32 10.10
N ALA A 416 3.52 -33.71 9.29
CA ALA A 416 2.12 -33.72 9.73
C ALA A 416 1.92 -34.62 10.97
N GLN A 417 2.59 -35.77 11.00
CA GLN A 417 2.54 -36.71 12.13
C GLN A 417 3.00 -36.07 13.45
N SER A 418 4.05 -35.25 13.44
CA SER A 418 4.52 -34.59 14.67
C SER A 418 3.52 -33.55 15.22
N LEU A 419 2.78 -32.87 14.33
CA LEU A 419 1.71 -31.95 14.74
C LEU A 419 0.53 -32.73 15.31
N GLU A 420 0.14 -33.85 14.69
CA GLU A 420 -0.94 -34.71 15.18
C GLU A 420 -0.63 -35.26 16.57
N THR A 421 0.60 -35.74 16.81
CA THR A 421 1.04 -36.20 18.14
C THR A 421 0.96 -35.06 19.17
N ALA A 422 1.47 -33.87 18.85
CA ALA A 422 1.42 -32.73 19.77
C ALA A 422 -0.02 -32.25 20.07
N ILE A 423 -0.96 -32.40 19.12
CA ILE A 423 -2.39 -32.14 19.34
C ILE A 423 -3.00 -33.22 20.25
N ALA A 424 -2.70 -34.50 19.97
CA ALA A 424 -3.19 -35.63 20.78
C ALA A 424 -2.73 -35.54 22.24
N ASP A 425 -1.48 -35.13 22.44
CA ASP A 425 -0.86 -34.91 23.75
C ASP A 425 -1.31 -33.61 24.44
N ARG A 426 -2.22 -32.84 23.82
CA ARG A 426 -2.75 -31.55 24.30
C ARG A 426 -1.69 -30.48 24.54
N MET A 427 -0.54 -30.59 23.86
CA MET A 427 0.50 -29.56 23.83
C MET A 427 0.09 -28.41 22.89
N ILE A 428 -0.70 -28.73 21.86
CA ILE A 428 -1.19 -27.78 20.87
C ILE A 428 -2.72 -27.82 20.81
N ASP A 429 -3.35 -26.64 20.87
CA ASP A 429 -4.79 -26.49 20.62
C ASP A 429 -5.05 -26.14 19.16
N VAL A 430 -6.10 -26.73 18.57
CA VAL A 430 -6.61 -26.30 17.25
C VAL A 430 -7.52 -25.10 17.46
N LEU A 431 -7.22 -23.97 16.82
CA LEU A 431 -8.09 -22.79 16.81
C LEU A 431 -9.03 -22.82 15.61
N GLU A 432 -8.50 -23.15 14.43
CA GLU A 432 -9.24 -23.21 13.17
C GLU A 432 -8.71 -24.34 12.29
N GLY A 433 -9.57 -24.90 11.44
CA GLY A 433 -9.19 -25.91 10.44
C GLY A 433 -8.88 -27.29 11.03
N HIS A 434 -8.12 -28.09 10.28
CA HIS A 434 -7.73 -29.44 10.67
C HIS A 434 -6.35 -29.80 10.10
N VAL A 435 -5.60 -30.62 10.83
CA VAL A 435 -4.34 -31.20 10.35
C VAL A 435 -4.63 -32.64 9.96
N GLU A 436 -4.79 -32.90 8.66
CA GLU A 436 -4.92 -34.26 8.14
C GLU A 436 -3.76 -34.59 7.19
N VAL A 437 -3.31 -35.84 7.24
CA VAL A 437 -2.49 -36.48 6.21
C VAL A 437 -3.45 -37.05 5.16
N ASN A 438 -3.29 -36.64 3.89
CA ASN A 438 -3.91 -37.40 2.79
C ASN A 438 -3.34 -38.83 2.86
N LYS A 439 -4.16 -39.78 3.31
CA LYS A 439 -3.82 -41.21 3.29
C LYS A 439 -3.68 -41.73 1.87
#